data_AF-G3J2F3-F1
#
_entry.id   AF-G3J2F3-F1
#
_cell.length_a   1.000
_cell.length_b   1.000
_cell.length_c   1.000
_cell.angle_alpha   90.00
_cell.angle_beta   90.00
_cell.angle_gamma   90.00
#
_symmetry.space_group_name_H-M   'P 1'
#
loop_
_entity.id
_entity.type
_entity.pdbx_description
1 polymer ?
#
loop_
_entity_poly.entity_id
_entity_poly.type
_entity_poly.pdbx_seq_one_letter_code
_entity_poly.pdbx_strand_id
1 'polypeptide(L)'
;MSDKLGCVMSIKEDFEKLLDKLQVERDEINLKLHLASMEARQEFEDAEKEWGHLKIKAAEIADESVETSEEFIAKAKIVGEELKKTYYRIAKRLAD
;
A
#
# COMPACT_ATOMS: atom_id res chain seq x y z
N MET A 1 2.45 -30.10 -4.75
CA MET A 1 3.14 -29.01 -5.48
C MET A 1 2.12 -28.05 -6.07
N SER A 2 1.02 -28.54 -6.67
CA SER A 2 -0.08 -27.70 -7.18
C SER A 2 -0.79 -26.84 -6.13
N ASP A 3 -0.98 -27.33 -4.89
CA ASP A 3 -1.66 -26.56 -3.82
C ASP A 3 -0.88 -25.31 -3.38
N LYS A 4 0.45 -25.36 -3.43
CA LYS A 4 1.33 -24.24 -3.04
C LYS A 4 1.28 -23.11 -4.07
N LEU A 5 1.18 -23.45 -5.37
CA LEU A 5 1.04 -22.47 -6.44
C LEU A 5 -0.30 -21.70 -6.34
N GLY A 6 -1.37 -22.39 -5.96
CA GLY A 6 -2.69 -21.78 -5.76
C GLY A 6 -2.71 -20.78 -4.60
N CYS A 7 -2.02 -21.07 -3.50
CA CYS A 7 -1.91 -20.16 -2.35
C CYS A 7 -1.18 -18.86 -2.70
N VAL A 8 -0.03 -18.97 -3.40
CA VAL A 8 0.77 -17.81 -3.86
C VAL A 8 -0.05 -16.89 -4.78
N MET A 9 -0.81 -17.45 -5.73
CA MET A 9 -1.66 -16.64 -6.61
C MET A 9 -2.74 -15.88 -5.82
N SER A 10 -3.41 -16.55 -4.88
CA SER A 10 -4.46 -15.91 -4.08
C SER A 10 -3.93 -14.77 -3.21
N ILE A 11 -2.76 -14.92 -2.58
CA ILE A 11 -2.19 -13.85 -1.75
C ILE A 11 -1.69 -12.66 -2.60
N LYS A 12 -1.22 -12.91 -3.82
CA LYS A 12 -0.84 -11.87 -4.78
C LYS A 12 -2.05 -11.03 -5.21
N GLU A 13 -3.16 -11.66 -5.59
CA GLU A 13 -4.39 -10.93 -5.95
C GLU A 13 -4.93 -10.06 -4.81
N ASP A 14 -4.87 -10.58 -3.58
CA ASP A 14 -5.24 -9.84 -2.37
C ASP A 14 -4.36 -8.61 -2.15
N PHE A 15 -3.06 -8.75 -2.42
CA PHE A 15 -2.10 -7.68 -2.31
C PHE A 15 -2.32 -6.61 -3.39
N GLU A 16 -2.59 -7.00 -4.63
CA GLU A 16 -2.93 -6.09 -5.72
C GLU A 16 -4.20 -5.27 -5.40
N LYS A 17 -5.26 -5.93 -4.90
CA LYS A 17 -6.48 -5.23 -4.45
C LYS A 17 -6.24 -4.25 -3.31
N LEU A 18 -5.25 -4.50 -2.45
CA LEU A 18 -4.86 -3.56 -1.40
C LEU A 18 -4.13 -2.34 -1.98
N LEU A 19 -3.22 -2.55 -2.93
CA LEU A 19 -2.51 -1.47 -3.63
C LEU A 19 -3.48 -0.54 -4.37
N ASP A 20 -4.46 -1.09 -5.07
CA ASP A 20 -5.48 -0.29 -5.77
C ASP A 20 -6.24 0.62 -4.80
N LYS A 21 -6.64 0.08 -3.64
CA LYS A 21 -7.33 0.86 -2.59
C LYS A 21 -6.43 1.95 -2.02
N LEU A 22 -5.18 1.63 -1.73
CA LEU A 22 -4.19 2.60 -1.24
C LEU A 22 -3.97 3.72 -2.24
N GLN A 23 -3.91 3.42 -3.54
CA GLN A 23 -3.77 4.43 -4.58
C GLN A 23 -4.96 5.39 -4.58
N VAL A 24 -6.19 4.87 -4.51
CA VAL A 24 -7.40 5.71 -4.44
C VAL A 24 -7.39 6.61 -3.19
N GLU A 25 -7.14 6.03 -2.01
CA GLU A 25 -7.08 6.79 -0.75
C GLU A 25 -5.99 7.88 -0.80
N ARG A 26 -4.81 7.55 -1.33
CA ARG A 26 -3.71 8.48 -1.53
C ARG A 26 -4.09 9.63 -2.46
N ASP A 27 -4.72 9.32 -3.59
CA ASP A 27 -5.08 10.31 -4.59
C ASP A 27 -6.14 11.27 -4.04
N GLU A 28 -7.10 10.77 -3.25
CA GLU A 28 -8.07 11.61 -2.52
C GLU A 28 -7.40 12.55 -1.50
N ILE A 29 -6.41 12.07 -0.75
CA ILE A 29 -5.64 12.91 0.18
C ILE A 29 -4.87 13.99 -0.58
N ASN A 30 -4.20 13.64 -1.68
CA ASN A 30 -3.45 14.58 -2.50
C ASN A 30 -4.34 15.74 -3.01
N LEU A 31 -5.57 15.45 -3.43
CA LEU A 31 -6.52 16.49 -3.86
C LEU A 31 -6.84 17.50 -2.74
N LYS A 32 -6.87 17.05 -1.49
CA LYS A 32 -7.22 17.87 -0.31
C LYS A 32 -6.01 18.37 0.47
N LEU A 33 -4.79 17.96 0.12
CA LEU A 33 -3.58 18.23 0.90
C LEU A 33 -3.30 19.73 1.06
N HIS A 34 -3.76 20.56 0.12
CA HIS A 34 -3.65 22.02 0.21
C HIS A 34 -4.45 22.64 1.38
N LEU A 35 -5.45 21.92 1.91
CA LEU A 35 -6.24 22.32 3.10
C LEU A 35 -5.63 21.81 4.40
N ALA A 36 -4.66 20.90 4.32
CA ALA A 36 -4.08 20.22 5.46
C ALA A 36 -3.24 21.15 6.35
N SER A 37 -3.29 20.91 7.66
CA SER A 37 -2.34 21.48 8.62
C SER A 37 -0.91 21.01 8.34
N MET A 38 0.10 21.72 8.85
CA MET A 38 1.50 21.32 8.71
C MET A 38 1.77 19.92 9.27
N GLU A 39 1.15 19.56 10.39
CA GLU A 39 1.27 18.23 10.99
C GLU A 39 0.71 17.14 10.07
N ALA A 40 -0.48 17.35 9.50
CA ALA A 40 -1.07 16.39 8.57
C ALA A 40 -0.28 16.26 7.27
N ARG A 41 0.33 17.35 6.77
CA ARG A 41 1.26 17.31 5.63
C ARG A 41 2.51 16.51 5.95
N GLN A 42 3.10 16.71 7.12
CA GLN A 42 4.30 15.96 7.52
C GLN A 42 4.00 14.46 7.66
N GLU A 43 2.88 14.09 8.30
CA GLU A 43 2.45 12.68 8.40
C GLU A 43 2.21 12.07 7.01
N PHE A 44 1.64 12.84 6.07
CA PHE A 44 1.45 12.39 4.69
C PHE A 44 2.79 12.21 3.95
N GLU A 45 3.73 13.14 4.07
CA GLU A 45 5.06 13.01 3.46
C GLU A 45 5.83 11.80 3.97
N ASP A 46 5.71 11.48 5.26
CA ASP A 46 6.30 10.28 5.83
C ASP A 46 5.61 9.01 5.32
N ALA A 47 4.29 9.02 5.17
CA ALA A 47 3.54 7.94 4.53
C ALA A 47 3.93 7.73 3.06
N GLU A 48 4.23 8.80 2.32
CA GLU A 48 4.65 8.72 0.91
C GLU A 48 6.01 8.05 0.73
N LYS A 49 6.90 8.10 1.74
CA LYS A 49 8.16 7.33 1.72
C LYS A 49 7.88 5.83 1.77
N GLU A 50 7.00 5.41 2.67
CA GLU A 50 6.56 4.01 2.78
C GLU A 50 5.81 3.54 1.53
N TRP A 51 4.97 4.40 0.95
CA TRP A 51 4.34 4.13 -0.35
C TRP A 51 5.37 3.89 -1.46
N GLY A 52 6.43 4.70 -1.51
CA GLY A 52 7.55 4.51 -2.43
C GLY A 52 8.21 3.14 -2.29
N HIS A 53 8.53 2.74 -1.06
CA HIS A 53 9.10 1.43 -0.76
C HIS A 53 8.14 0.28 -1.11
N LEU A 54 6.85 0.45 -0.84
CA LEU A 54 5.83 -0.54 -1.14
C LEU A 54 5.68 -0.75 -2.65
N LYS A 55 5.77 0.31 -3.47
CA LYS A 55 5.74 0.21 -4.93
C LYS A 55 6.92 -0.57 -5.51
N ILE A 56 8.11 -0.45 -4.90
CA ILE A 56 9.28 -1.24 -5.33
C ILE A 56 9.00 -2.73 -5.08
N LYS A 57 8.51 -3.09 -3.89
CA LYS A 57 8.12 -4.48 -3.57
C LYS A 57 7.00 -4.97 -4.49
N ALA A 58 6.05 -4.11 -4.83
CA ALA A 58 4.97 -4.44 -5.76
C ALA A 58 5.49 -4.78 -7.16
N ALA A 59 6.47 -4.03 -7.66
CA ALA A 59 7.12 -4.33 -8.93
C ALA A 59 7.85 -5.69 -8.89
N GLU A 60 8.55 -5.99 -7.80
CA GLU A 60 9.21 -7.30 -7.61
C GLU A 60 8.20 -8.46 -7.55
N ILE A 61 7.03 -8.26 -6.94
CA ILE A 61 5.93 -9.26 -6.89
C ILE A 61 5.24 -9.43 -8.24
N ALA A 62 5.16 -8.36 -9.02
CA ALA A 62 4.55 -8.36 -10.35
C ALA A 62 5.44 -9.04 -11.40
N ASP A 63 6.77 -8.98 -11.22
CA ASP A 63 7.75 -9.56 -12.14
C ASP A 63 7.73 -11.10 -12.08
N GLU A 64 7.10 -11.72 -13.09
CA GLU A 64 7.01 -13.17 -13.23
C GLU A 64 8.37 -13.87 -13.39
N SER A 65 9.42 -13.14 -13.75
CA SER A 65 10.78 -13.69 -13.82
C SER A 65 11.44 -13.85 -12.45
N VAL A 66 10.87 -13.21 -11.41
CA VAL A 66 11.35 -13.28 -10.03
C VAL A 66 10.51 -14.29 -9.24
N GLU A 67 11.16 -15.29 -8.66
CA GLU A 67 10.47 -16.21 -7.75
C GLU A 67 10.19 -15.53 -6.41
N THR A 68 8.94 -15.10 -6.20
CA THR A 68 8.50 -14.52 -4.92
C THR A 68 7.85 -15.55 -4.01
N SER A 69 8.19 -15.51 -2.72
CA SER A 69 7.58 -16.37 -1.70
C SER A 69 6.31 -15.79 -1.11
N GLU A 70 5.43 -16.65 -0.57
CA GLU A 70 4.24 -16.23 0.18
C GLU A 70 4.60 -15.30 1.35
N GLU A 71 5.71 -15.59 2.05
CA GLU A 71 6.19 -14.78 3.16
C GLU A 71 6.59 -13.37 2.70
N PHE A 72 7.19 -13.24 1.52
CA PHE A 72 7.55 -11.95 0.95
C PHE A 72 6.31 -11.10 0.66
N ILE A 73 5.31 -11.70 0.00
CA ILE A 73 4.03 -11.03 -0.31
C ILE A 73 3.29 -10.67 1.00
N ALA A 74 3.28 -11.56 1.99
CA ALA A 74 2.65 -11.31 3.28
C ALA A 74 3.29 -10.12 4.02
N LYS A 75 4.63 -10.00 4.00
CA LYS A 75 5.33 -8.84 4.58
C LYS A 75 5.00 -7.54 3.85
N ALA A 76 4.92 -7.56 2.52
CA ALA A 76 4.48 -6.41 1.74
C ALA A 76 3.03 -6.01 2.08
N LYS A 77 2.13 -6.99 2.23
CA LYS A 77 0.73 -6.77 2.62
C LYS A 77 0.61 -6.12 4.01
N ILE A 78 1.43 -6.53 4.99
CA ILE A 78 1.44 -5.92 6.33
C ILE A 78 1.77 -4.42 6.24
N VAL A 79 2.81 -4.05 5.47
CA VAL A 79 3.18 -2.64 5.26
C VAL A 79 2.03 -1.88 4.58
N GLY A 80 1.39 -2.49 3.58
CA GLY A 80 0.22 -1.89 2.92
C GLY A 80 -0.96 -1.63 3.89
N GLU A 81 -1.25 -2.56 4.80
CA GLU A 81 -2.32 -2.39 5.79
C GLU A 81 -1.99 -1.32 6.83
N GLU A 82 -0.71 -1.16 7.19
CA GLU A 82 -0.26 -0.05 8.04
C GLU A 82 -0.38 1.30 7.34
N LEU A 83 0.02 1.36 6.08
CA LEU A 83 -0.11 2.55 5.24
C LEU A 83 -1.57 2.95 5.08
N LYS A 84 -2.47 1.98 4.88
CA LYS A 84 -3.92 2.19 4.78
C LYS A 84 -4.47 2.84 6.05
N LYS A 85 -4.08 2.34 7.23
CA LYS A 85 -4.49 2.95 8.50
C LYS A 85 -3.99 4.39 8.63
N THR A 86 -2.79 4.67 8.12
CA THR A 86 -2.22 6.03 8.12
C THR A 86 -2.98 6.96 7.17
N TYR A 87 -3.22 6.56 5.93
CA TYR A 87 -4.05 7.32 4.99
C TYR A 87 -5.46 7.55 5.53
N TYR A 88 -6.10 6.55 6.13
CA TYR A 88 -7.40 6.72 6.78
C TYR A 88 -7.40 7.81 7.87
N ARG A 89 -6.37 7.84 8.74
CA ARG A 89 -6.25 8.89 9.78
C ARG A 89 -6.05 10.28 9.18
N ILE A 90 -5.21 10.40 8.14
CA ILE A 90 -4.97 11.66 7.45
C ILE A 90 -6.26 12.13 6.78
N ALA A 91 -6.91 11.27 5.99
CA ALA A 91 -8.15 11.59 5.30
C ALA A 91 -9.25 12.04 6.27
N LYS A 92 -9.36 11.41 7.45
CA LYS A 92 -10.29 11.83 8.49
C LYS A 92 -10.04 13.25 8.96
N ARG A 93 -8.78 13.65 9.16
CA ARG A 93 -8.42 15.03 9.55
C ARG A 93 -8.66 16.06 8.44
N LEU A 94 -8.81 15.64 7.18
CA LEU A 94 -9.10 16.52 6.04
C LEU A 94 -10.60 16.62 5.72
N ALA A 95 -11.44 15.83 6.38
CA ALA A 95 -12.89 15.86 6.23
C ALA A 95 -13.58 16.79 7.24
N ASP A 96 -12.86 17.21 8.29
CA ASP A 96 -13.28 18.16 9.31
C ASP A 96 -13.04 19.61 8.86
#